data_AF-A0A660ZR80-F1
#
_entry.id   AF-A0A660ZR80-F1
#
_cell.length_a   1.000
_cell.length_b   1.000
_cell.length_c   1.000
_cell.angle_alpha   90.00
_cell.angle_beta   90.00
_cell.angle_gamma   90.00
#
_symmetry.space_group_name_H-M   'P 1'
#
loop_
_entity.id
_entity.type
_entity.pdbx_description
1 polymer ?
#
loop_
_entity_poly.entity_id
_entity_poly.type
_entity_poly.pdbx_seq_one_letter_code
_entity_poly.pdbx_strand_id
1 'polypeptide(L)'
;MNRRSELVFENAYSGGALYRALRIVAFAAFTGIGAQLAVRLPFTPVPFTMQTLFVVLAGIVLGSRDGFYAMVAYVTIGAAGVPWFANFTSGPLILMGITGGYIASFPFAAWIAGRIFESSDRGRVTVFFASITGSSLILIVGASYLASAFGLGISMAFTLGILPFVSVELLKAGLAALLPLTK
;
A
#
# COMPACT_ATOMS: atom_id res chain seq x y z
N MET A 1 15.37 -35.31 22.33
CA MET A 1 14.66 -34.28 21.55
C MET A 1 13.86 -35.01 20.47
N ASN A 2 12.56 -34.70 20.27
CA ASN A 2 11.70 -35.51 19.38
C ASN A 2 11.85 -35.05 17.92
N ARG A 3 11.86 -35.99 16.96
CA ARG A 3 11.89 -35.73 15.51
C ARG A 3 10.79 -34.75 15.05
N ARG A 4 9.64 -34.73 15.74
CA ARG A 4 8.57 -33.73 15.51
C ARG A 4 8.96 -32.31 15.89
N SER A 5 9.72 -32.11 16.97
CA SER A 5 10.21 -30.78 17.33
C SER A 5 11.25 -30.29 16.32
N GLU A 6 12.14 -31.16 15.86
CA GLU A 6 13.15 -30.81 14.83
C GLU A 6 12.49 -30.41 13.50
N LEU A 7 11.47 -31.14 13.03
CA LEU A 7 10.74 -30.78 11.80
C LEU A 7 9.97 -29.46 11.90
N VAL A 8 9.50 -29.08 13.09
CA VAL A 8 8.85 -27.78 13.32
C VAL A 8 9.88 -26.65 13.30
N PHE A 9 11.06 -26.86 13.90
CA PHE A 9 12.16 -25.90 13.83
C PHE A 9 12.75 -25.80 12.43
N GLU A 10 12.90 -26.90 11.70
CA GLU A 10 13.44 -26.93 10.34
C GLU A 10 12.45 -26.35 9.31
N ASN A 11 11.13 -26.45 9.53
CA ASN A 11 10.13 -25.69 8.76
C ASN A 11 10.09 -24.20 9.16
N ALA A 12 10.28 -23.88 10.44
CA ALA A 12 10.37 -22.50 10.91
C ALA A 12 11.65 -21.79 10.41
N TYR A 13 12.74 -22.55 10.23
CA TYR A 13 14.00 -22.13 9.62
C TYR A 13 14.12 -22.49 8.14
N SER A 14 13.07 -23.05 7.53
CA SER A 14 13.06 -23.36 6.10
C SER A 14 13.23 -22.05 5.35
N GLY A 15 14.14 -22.03 4.37
CA GLY A 15 14.40 -20.84 3.57
C GLY A 15 13.13 -20.15 3.06
N GLY A 16 12.01 -20.87 2.91
CA GLY A 16 10.71 -20.32 2.53
C GLY A 16 10.05 -19.36 3.55
N ALA A 17 10.03 -19.69 4.85
CA ALA A 17 9.31 -18.86 5.84
C ALA A 17 10.05 -17.54 6.12
N LEU A 18 11.36 -17.63 6.35
CA LEU A 18 12.22 -16.46 6.53
C LEU A 18 12.23 -15.58 5.26
N TYR A 19 12.40 -16.18 4.08
CA TYR A 19 12.36 -15.45 2.81
C TYR A 19 11.02 -14.73 2.59
N ARG A 20 9.91 -15.39 2.90
CA ARG A 20 8.57 -14.78 2.83
C ARG A 20 8.46 -13.57 3.76
N ALA A 21 8.90 -13.71 5.01
CA ALA A 21 8.90 -12.60 5.98
C ALA A 21 9.79 -11.43 5.51
N LEU A 22 10.98 -11.72 4.99
CA LEU A 22 11.90 -10.69 4.46
C LEU A 22 11.28 -9.92 3.30
N ARG A 23 10.60 -10.59 2.37
CA ARG A 23 9.90 -9.94 1.25
C ARG A 23 8.76 -9.03 1.72
N ILE A 24 7.98 -9.48 2.70
CA ILE A 24 6.89 -8.71 3.32
C ILE A 24 7.44 -7.43 3.96
N VAL A 25 8.49 -7.56 4.78
CA VAL A 25 9.13 -6.42 5.46
C VAL A 25 9.80 -5.49 4.44
N ALA A 26 10.43 -6.03 3.40
CA ALA A 26 11.05 -5.23 2.34
C ALA A 26 10.02 -4.35 1.61
N PHE A 27 8.85 -4.88 1.25
CA PHE A 27 7.79 -4.07 0.64
C PHE A 27 7.17 -3.06 1.60
N ALA A 28 7.02 -3.40 2.88
CA ALA A 28 6.61 -2.42 3.88
C ALA A 28 7.63 -1.26 3.97
N ALA A 29 8.92 -1.57 3.94
CA ALA A 29 10.00 -0.59 3.93
C ALA A 29 10.02 0.25 2.63
N PHE A 30 9.80 -0.37 1.46
CA PHE A 30 9.67 0.38 0.21
C PHE A 30 8.48 1.34 0.23
N THR A 31 7.35 0.94 0.81
CA THR A 31 6.24 1.87 1.06
C THR A 31 6.66 3.01 1.98
N GLY A 32 7.41 2.73 3.05
CA GLY A 32 7.97 3.75 3.94
C GLY A 32 8.97 4.71 3.25
N ILE A 33 9.79 4.22 2.33
CA ILE A 33 10.68 5.05 1.51
C ILE A 33 9.84 5.90 0.53
N GLY A 34 8.85 5.30 -0.13
CA GLY A 34 7.90 6.00 -1.00
C GLY A 34 7.09 7.07 -0.27
N ALA A 35 6.90 6.93 1.05
CA ALA A 35 6.30 7.96 1.91
C ALA A 35 7.12 9.22 2.03
N GLN A 36 8.44 9.09 1.94
CA GLN A 36 9.34 10.24 2.04
C GLN A 36 9.52 10.95 0.70
N LEU A 37 9.22 10.26 -0.41
CA LEU A 37 9.09 10.85 -1.74
C LEU A 37 7.75 11.59 -1.84
N ALA A 38 7.62 12.66 -1.06
CA ALA A 38 6.39 13.41 -0.87
C ALA A 38 6.49 14.88 -1.28
N VAL A 39 5.43 15.41 -1.90
CA VAL A 39 5.27 16.83 -2.24
C VAL A 39 3.95 17.33 -1.67
N ARG A 40 3.99 18.45 -0.95
CA ARG A 40 2.78 19.14 -0.49
C ARG A 40 2.35 20.15 -1.55
N LEU A 41 1.10 20.08 -1.96
CA LEU A 41 0.52 21.05 -2.89
C LEU A 41 -0.37 22.03 -2.12
N PRO A 42 -0.43 23.30 -2.53
CA PRO A 42 -1.16 24.34 -1.79
C PRO A 42 -2.69 24.15 -1.80
N PHE A 43 -3.21 23.31 -2.69
CA PHE A 43 -4.66 23.12 -2.92
C PHE A 43 -5.23 21.81 -2.37
N THR A 44 -4.42 20.96 -1.71
CA THR A 44 -4.91 19.78 -1.00
C THR A 44 -4.17 19.58 0.31
N PRO A 45 -4.86 19.18 1.40
CA PRO A 45 -4.20 18.87 2.67
C PRO A 45 -3.48 17.52 2.64
N VAL A 46 -3.75 16.67 1.65
CA VAL A 46 -3.16 15.32 1.52
C VAL A 46 -1.86 15.41 0.71
N PRO A 47 -0.71 14.93 1.23
CA PRO A 47 0.54 14.96 0.49
C PRO A 47 0.50 14.01 -0.71
N PHE A 48 1.10 14.44 -1.82
CA PHE A 48 1.41 13.54 -2.93
C PHE A 48 2.60 12.70 -2.56
N THR A 49 2.48 11.37 -2.55
CA THR A 49 3.59 10.48 -2.19
C THR A 49 3.79 9.39 -3.23
N MET A 50 4.91 8.65 -3.18
CA MET A 50 5.09 7.42 -3.94
C MET A 50 4.61 6.17 -3.18
N GLN A 51 3.98 6.31 -2.01
CA GLN A 51 3.51 5.17 -1.20
C GLN A 51 2.55 4.28 -1.98
N THR A 52 1.55 4.89 -2.63
CA THR A 52 0.48 4.15 -3.32
C THR A 52 1.01 3.26 -4.44
N LEU A 53 2.11 3.64 -5.10
CA LEU A 53 2.81 2.80 -6.06
C LEU A 53 3.34 1.52 -5.40
N PHE A 54 4.05 1.65 -4.27
CA PHE A 54 4.58 0.48 -3.57
C PHE A 54 3.49 -0.39 -2.93
N VAL A 55 2.35 0.21 -2.55
CA VAL A 55 1.17 -0.51 -2.07
C VAL A 55 0.63 -1.45 -3.15
N VAL A 56 0.37 -0.94 -4.36
CA VAL A 56 -0.15 -1.78 -5.44
C VAL A 56 0.89 -2.80 -5.91
N LEU A 57 2.16 -2.41 -5.96
CA LEU A 57 3.26 -3.32 -6.30
C LEU A 57 3.44 -4.43 -5.25
N ALA A 58 3.21 -4.16 -3.97
CA ALA A 58 3.23 -5.22 -2.95
C ALA A 58 2.21 -6.31 -3.28
N GLY A 59 0.99 -5.93 -3.67
CA GLY A 59 -0.04 -6.86 -4.13
C GLY A 59 0.37 -7.63 -5.38
N ILE A 60 0.89 -6.94 -6.39
CA ILE A 60 1.26 -7.52 -7.68
C ILE A 60 2.47 -8.46 -7.58
N VAL A 61 3.49 -8.09 -6.79
CA VAL A 61 4.77 -8.82 -6.70
C VAL A 61 4.75 -9.91 -5.62
N LEU A 62 4.10 -9.67 -4.49
CA LEU A 62 4.02 -10.65 -3.41
C LEU A 62 2.78 -11.56 -3.51
N GLY A 63 1.79 -11.17 -4.32
CA GLY A 63 0.47 -11.78 -4.34
C GLY A 63 -0.48 -11.14 -3.34
N SER A 64 -1.76 -11.50 -3.44
CA SER A 64 -2.87 -10.90 -2.68
C SER A 64 -2.68 -11.03 -1.17
N ARG A 65 -2.23 -12.20 -0.69
CA ARG A 65 -2.03 -12.47 0.75
C ARG A 65 -0.81 -11.75 1.32
N ASP A 66 0.35 -11.88 0.68
CA ASP A 66 1.59 -11.32 1.23
C ASP A 66 1.68 -9.82 1.00
N GLY A 67 1.08 -9.29 -0.07
CA GLY A 67 0.89 -7.85 -0.26
C GLY A 67 0.01 -7.25 0.84
N PHE A 68 -1.09 -7.92 1.21
CA PHE A 68 -1.91 -7.53 2.35
C PHE A 68 -1.09 -7.48 3.64
N TYR A 69 -0.34 -8.54 3.95
CA TYR A 69 0.48 -8.59 5.17
C TYR A 69 1.62 -7.56 5.18
N ALA A 70 2.21 -7.24 4.01
CA ALA A 70 3.21 -6.18 3.90
C ALA A 70 2.62 -4.82 4.29
N MET A 71 1.40 -4.53 3.84
CA MET A 71 0.74 -3.28 4.20
C MET A 71 0.21 -3.28 5.63
N VAL A 72 -0.22 -4.43 6.17
CA VAL A 72 -0.53 -4.55 7.61
C VAL A 72 0.73 -4.23 8.43
N ALA A 73 1.88 -4.80 8.09
CA ALA A 73 3.14 -4.50 8.74
C ALA A 73 3.49 -3.01 8.64
N TYR A 74 3.33 -2.41 7.44
CA TYR A 74 3.53 -0.98 7.23
C TYR A 74 2.67 -0.11 8.18
N VAL A 75 1.38 -0.43 8.31
CA VAL A 75 0.46 0.32 9.16
C VAL A 75 0.77 0.11 10.65
N THR A 76 0.93 -1.14 11.10
CA THR A 76 1.08 -1.45 12.52
C THR A 76 2.42 -1.01 13.10
N ILE A 77 3.52 -1.19 12.36
CA ILE A 77 4.85 -0.76 12.80
C ILE A 77 4.95 0.78 12.79
N GLY A 78 4.32 1.45 11.81
CA GLY A 78 4.22 2.92 11.81
C GLY A 78 3.40 3.45 12.97
N ALA A 79 2.27 2.80 13.27
CA ALA A 79 1.46 3.12 14.45
C ALA A 79 2.21 2.84 15.77
N ALA A 80 3.09 1.83 15.81
CA ALA A 80 3.94 1.52 16.96
C ALA A 80 5.09 2.52 17.18
N GLY A 81 5.31 3.45 16.24
CA GLY A 81 6.24 4.58 16.42
C GLY A 81 7.34 4.70 15.38
N VAL A 82 7.46 3.77 14.42
CA VAL A 82 8.48 3.89 13.36
C VAL A 82 8.14 5.06 12.43
N PRO A 83 9.05 6.05 12.25
CA PRO A 83 8.81 7.29 11.52
C PRO A 83 8.88 7.11 10.00
N TRP A 84 8.00 6.29 9.45
CA TRP A 84 7.99 5.97 8.01
C TRP A 84 6.70 6.36 7.29
N PHE A 85 5.76 7.01 8.00
CA PHE A 85 4.68 7.72 7.32
C PHE A 85 5.23 9.02 6.71
N ALA A 86 4.43 9.69 5.90
CA ALA A 86 4.91 10.83 5.12
C ALA A 86 5.50 11.94 6.02
N ASN A 87 6.64 12.51 5.62
CA ASN A 87 7.43 13.47 6.39
C ASN A 87 7.94 12.92 7.73
N PHE A 88 8.41 11.66 7.73
CA PHE A 88 8.94 10.97 8.92
C PHE A 88 7.99 10.99 10.12
N THR A 89 6.69 10.94 9.87
CA THR A 89 5.67 10.88 10.93
C THR A 89 5.42 9.43 11.37
N SER A 90 4.88 9.26 12.58
CA SER A 90 4.56 7.96 13.17
C SER A 90 3.47 8.08 14.23
N GLY A 91 3.01 6.95 14.73
CA GLY A 91 2.11 6.85 15.86
C GLY A 91 0.64 6.71 15.44
N PRO A 92 -0.23 6.30 16.39
CA PRO A 92 -1.63 6.02 16.10
C PRO A 92 -2.42 7.27 15.71
N LEU A 93 -2.01 8.45 16.17
CA LEU A 93 -2.67 9.72 15.86
C LEU A 93 -2.61 10.07 14.36
N ILE A 94 -1.61 9.58 13.62
CA ILE A 94 -1.55 9.77 12.16
C ILE A 94 -2.70 9.05 11.46
N LEU A 95 -3.14 7.90 12.00
CA LEU A 95 -4.30 7.16 11.48
C LEU A 95 -5.64 7.85 11.80
N MET A 96 -5.63 8.79 12.75
CA MET A 96 -6.77 9.65 13.08
C MET A 96 -6.68 11.04 12.42
N GLY A 97 -5.63 11.29 11.62
CA GLY A 97 -5.41 12.55 10.92
C GLY A 97 -5.79 12.49 9.44
N ILE A 98 -5.50 13.57 8.70
CA ILE A 98 -5.88 13.78 7.29
C ILE A 98 -5.61 12.58 6.36
N THR A 99 -4.48 11.87 6.56
CA THR A 99 -4.07 10.74 5.71
C THR A 99 -4.55 9.38 6.21
N GLY A 100 -5.24 9.34 7.35
CA GLY A 100 -5.57 8.12 8.08
C GLY A 100 -6.33 7.10 7.24
N GLY A 101 -7.42 7.52 6.59
CA GLY A 101 -8.21 6.65 5.72
C GLY A 101 -7.46 6.10 4.52
N TYR A 102 -6.52 6.86 3.96
CA TYR A 102 -5.67 6.40 2.86
C TYR A 102 -4.75 5.28 3.37
N ILE A 103 -4.02 5.53 4.47
CA ILE A 103 -3.10 4.55 5.07
C ILE A 103 -3.83 3.28 5.51
N ALA A 104 -4.99 3.42 6.16
CA ALA A 104 -5.81 2.30 6.63
C ALA A 104 -6.34 1.42 5.47
N SER A 105 -6.48 1.98 4.27
CA SER A 105 -6.94 1.24 3.09
C SER A 105 -5.84 0.40 2.41
N PHE A 106 -4.56 0.68 2.69
CA PHE A 106 -3.42 0.06 1.99
C PHE A 106 -3.45 -1.48 1.98
N PRO A 107 -3.78 -2.18 3.09
CA PRO A 107 -3.91 -3.64 3.07
C PRO A 107 -4.91 -4.15 2.02
N PHE A 108 -6.08 -3.53 1.96
CA PHE A 108 -7.14 -3.94 1.03
C PHE A 108 -6.80 -3.56 -0.42
N ALA A 109 -6.13 -2.43 -0.63
CA ALA A 109 -5.64 -2.01 -1.94
C ALA A 109 -4.59 -2.97 -2.50
N ALA A 110 -3.62 -3.39 -1.68
CA ALA A 110 -2.63 -4.40 -2.06
C ALA A 110 -3.31 -5.75 -2.33
N TRP A 111 -4.27 -6.15 -1.47
CA TRP A 111 -5.01 -7.40 -1.66
C TRP A 111 -5.77 -7.44 -2.99
N ILE A 112 -6.54 -6.40 -3.31
CA ILE A 112 -7.35 -6.39 -4.55
C ILE A 112 -6.48 -6.32 -5.80
N ALA A 113 -5.42 -5.51 -5.80
CA ALA A 113 -4.47 -5.45 -6.92
C ALA A 113 -3.79 -6.80 -7.15
N GLY A 114 -3.32 -7.45 -6.07
CA GLY A 114 -2.76 -8.79 -6.13
C GLY A 114 -3.76 -9.83 -6.60
N ARG A 115 -5.03 -9.73 -6.17
CA ARG A 115 -6.06 -10.70 -6.54
C ARG A 115 -6.39 -10.63 -8.03
N ILE A 116 -6.50 -9.43 -8.59
CA ILE A 116 -6.70 -9.20 -10.02
C ILE A 116 -5.54 -9.83 -10.80
N PHE A 117 -4.30 -9.52 -10.41
CA PHE A 117 -3.10 -10.04 -11.07
C PHE A 117 -2.98 -11.58 -11.00
N GLU A 118 -3.30 -12.18 -9.85
CA GLU A 118 -3.27 -13.64 -9.68
C GLU A 118 -4.26 -14.37 -10.60
N SER A 119 -5.41 -13.73 -10.88
CA SER A 119 -6.53 -14.31 -11.63
C SER A 119 -6.51 -14.07 -13.14
N SER A 120 -5.48 -13.41 -13.68
CA SER A 120 -5.45 -12.96 -15.08
C SER A 120 -4.19 -13.40 -15.83
N ASP A 121 -3.98 -12.83 -17.03
CA ASP A 121 -2.86 -13.12 -17.94
C ASP A 121 -1.49 -12.59 -17.45
N ARG A 122 -1.47 -11.87 -16.33
CA ARG A 122 -0.29 -11.22 -15.74
C ARG A 122 0.48 -10.31 -16.71
N GLY A 123 -0.21 -9.81 -17.75
CA GLY A 123 0.36 -8.88 -18.72
C GLY A 123 0.44 -7.44 -18.22
N ARG A 124 1.14 -6.59 -18.96
CA ARG A 124 1.28 -5.16 -18.63
C ARG A 124 -0.08 -4.46 -18.51
N VAL A 125 -1.04 -4.83 -19.36
CA VAL A 125 -2.41 -4.31 -19.33
C VAL A 125 -3.11 -4.70 -18.02
N THR A 126 -3.00 -5.97 -17.60
CA THR A 126 -3.48 -6.41 -16.28
C THR A 126 -2.85 -5.57 -15.17
N VAL A 127 -1.54 -5.39 -15.18
CA VAL A 127 -0.81 -4.67 -14.13
C VAL A 127 -1.29 -3.22 -14.02
N PHE A 128 -1.50 -2.57 -15.17
CA PHE A 128 -2.05 -1.22 -15.24
C PHE A 128 -3.44 -1.14 -14.58
N PHE A 129 -4.38 -2.01 -14.98
CA PHE A 129 -5.74 -2.00 -14.43
C PHE A 129 -5.78 -2.43 -12.96
N ALA A 130 -5.00 -3.43 -12.56
CA ALA A 130 -4.88 -3.85 -11.16
C ALA A 130 -4.39 -2.69 -10.27
N SER A 131 -3.40 -1.92 -10.77
CA SER A 131 -2.89 -0.74 -10.09
C SER A 131 -3.94 0.35 -9.97
N ILE A 132 -4.67 0.66 -11.05
CA ILE A 132 -5.78 1.62 -11.02
C ILE A 132 -6.86 1.20 -10.03
N THR A 133 -7.23 -0.08 -10.00
CA THR A 133 -8.25 -0.57 -9.05
C THR A 133 -7.79 -0.43 -7.60
N GLY A 134 -6.54 -0.81 -7.29
CA GLY A 134 -5.96 -0.63 -5.97
C GLY A 134 -5.91 0.84 -5.56
N SER A 135 -5.38 1.72 -6.41
CA SER A 135 -5.30 3.17 -6.15
C SER A 135 -6.67 3.83 -6.03
N SER A 136 -7.65 3.40 -6.82
CA SER A 136 -9.02 3.91 -6.72
C SER A 136 -9.64 3.57 -5.36
N LEU A 137 -9.41 2.36 -4.85
CA LEU A 137 -9.83 1.98 -3.50
C LEU A 137 -9.18 2.91 -2.46
N ILE A 138 -7.89 3.19 -2.59
CA ILE A 138 -7.17 4.11 -1.69
C ILE A 138 -7.80 5.50 -1.69
N LEU A 139 -8.05 6.07 -2.87
CA LEU A 139 -8.62 7.40 -3.00
C LEU A 139 -10.07 7.47 -2.49
N ILE A 140 -10.90 6.47 -2.80
CA ILE A 140 -12.31 6.44 -2.38
C ILE A 140 -12.40 6.32 -0.85
N VAL A 141 -11.67 5.37 -0.25
CA VAL A 141 -11.69 5.17 1.21
C VAL A 141 -11.06 6.37 1.92
N GLY A 142 -9.94 6.87 1.43
CA GLY A 142 -9.26 8.03 1.97
C GLY A 142 -10.09 9.31 1.94
N ALA A 143 -10.74 9.61 0.81
CA ALA A 143 -11.59 10.78 0.68
C ALA A 143 -12.89 10.65 1.50
N SER A 144 -13.46 9.44 1.59
CA SER A 144 -14.64 9.17 2.44
C SER A 144 -14.33 9.36 3.93
N TYR A 145 -13.16 8.91 4.35
CA TYR A 145 -12.65 9.18 5.69
C TYR A 145 -12.42 10.69 5.91
N LEU A 146 -11.77 11.38 4.96
CA LEU A 146 -11.54 12.82 5.05
C LEU A 146 -12.86 13.60 5.18
N ALA A 147 -13.89 13.19 4.42
CA ALA A 147 -15.22 13.77 4.50
C ALA A 147 -15.84 13.62 5.89
N SER A 148 -15.85 12.39 6.41
CA SER A 148 -16.50 12.07 7.69
C SER A 148 -15.73 12.59 8.91
N ALA A 149 -14.40 12.49 8.92
CA ALA A 149 -13.57 12.90 10.05
C ALA A 149 -13.43 14.43 10.19
N PHE A 150 -13.53 15.17 9.08
CA PHE A 150 -13.33 16.62 9.06
C PHE A 150 -14.58 17.41 8.62
N GLY A 151 -15.74 16.76 8.54
CA GLY A 151 -17.02 17.41 8.24
C GLY A 151 -17.11 18.04 6.85
N LEU A 152 -16.40 17.49 5.86
CA LEU A 152 -16.41 18.01 4.50
C LEU A 152 -17.61 17.47 3.71
N GLY A 153 -18.25 18.32 2.93
CA GLY A 153 -19.22 17.88 1.93
C GLY A 153 -18.58 17.02 0.83
N ILE A 154 -19.36 16.16 0.18
CA ILE A 154 -18.90 15.21 -0.84
C ILE A 154 -18.08 15.89 -1.95
N SER A 155 -18.54 17.05 -2.44
CA SER A 155 -17.85 17.82 -3.49
C SER A 155 -16.46 18.26 -3.04
N MET A 156 -16.31 18.72 -1.79
CA MET A 156 -15.02 19.15 -1.24
C MET A 156 -14.11 17.95 -0.98
N ALA A 157 -14.64 16.85 -0.46
CA ALA A 157 -13.89 15.61 -0.28
C ALA A 157 -13.36 15.05 -1.60
N PHE A 158 -14.15 15.10 -2.68
CA PHE A 158 -13.70 14.73 -4.02
C PHE A 158 -12.60 15.67 -4.53
N THR A 159 -12.81 16.99 -4.42
CA THR A 159 -11.90 18.02 -4.93
C THR A 159 -10.56 18.03 -4.21
N LEU A 160 -10.55 17.75 -2.90
CA LEU A 160 -9.32 17.71 -2.10
C LEU A 160 -8.67 16.33 -2.05
N GLY A 161 -9.47 15.26 -2.03
CA GLY A 161 -9.01 13.91 -1.70
C GLY A 161 -8.88 12.95 -2.88
N ILE A 162 -9.47 13.27 -4.04
CA ILE A 162 -9.45 12.39 -5.23
C ILE A 162 -8.88 13.12 -6.43
N LEU A 163 -9.53 14.22 -6.84
CA LEU A 163 -9.24 14.92 -8.10
C LEU A 163 -7.75 15.27 -8.30
N PRO A 164 -7.00 15.75 -7.27
CA PRO A 164 -5.58 16.07 -7.42
C PRO A 164 -4.74 14.87 -7.83
N PHE A 165 -5.13 13.67 -7.38
CA PHE A 165 -4.29 12.47 -7.44
C PHE A 165 -4.54 11.64 -8.70
N VAL A 166 -5.64 11.86 -9.43
CA VAL A 166 -6.04 11.00 -10.56
C VAL A 166 -4.92 10.90 -11.61
N SER A 167 -4.36 12.03 -12.05
CA SER A 167 -3.32 12.04 -13.08
C SER A 167 -2.04 11.32 -12.63
N VAL A 168 -1.60 11.54 -11.38
CA VAL A 168 -0.40 10.88 -10.85
C VAL A 168 -0.61 9.39 -10.61
N GLU A 169 -1.81 8.96 -10.20
CA GLU A 169 -2.11 7.53 -10.02
C GLU A 169 -2.14 6.80 -11.37
N LEU A 170 -2.63 7.44 -12.44
CA LEU A 170 -2.53 6.90 -13.80
C LEU A 170 -1.06 6.76 -14.25
N LEU A 171 -0.23 7.77 -13.98
CA LEU A 171 1.20 7.71 -14.27
C LEU A 171 1.88 6.57 -13.50
N LYS A 172 1.60 6.42 -12.20
CA LYS A 172 2.11 5.33 -11.35
C LYS A 172 1.66 3.96 -11.84
N ALA A 173 0.41 3.81 -12.28
CA ALA A 173 -0.07 2.58 -12.88
C ALA A 173 0.70 2.24 -14.17
N GLY A 174 1.02 3.25 -14.98
CA GLY A 174 1.90 3.11 -16.14
C GLY A 174 3.31 2.65 -15.75
N LEU A 175 3.91 3.27 -14.73
CA LEU A 175 5.21 2.86 -14.20
C LEU A 175 5.21 1.42 -13.67
N ALA A 176 4.17 1.02 -12.93
CA ALA A 176 4.00 -0.35 -12.46
C ALA A 176 3.92 -1.34 -13.63
N ALA A 177 3.18 -1.00 -14.69
CA ALA A 177 3.01 -1.84 -15.88
C ALA A 177 4.29 -1.99 -16.72
N LEU A 178 5.25 -1.07 -16.59
CA LEU A 178 6.55 -1.15 -17.26
C LEU A 178 7.55 -2.04 -16.52
N LEU A 179 7.30 -2.37 -15.24
CA LEU A 179 8.19 -3.27 -14.51
C LEU A 179 8.20 -4.65 -15.17
N PRO A 180 9.40 -5.25 -15.36
CA PRO A 180 9.52 -6.60 -15.90
C PRO A 180 9.11 -7.61 -14.82
N LEU A 181 7.81 -7.80 -14.68
CA LEU A 181 7.23 -8.85 -13.86
C LEU A 181 7.31 -10.13 -14.70
N THR A 182 8.11 -11.08 -14.22
CA THR A 182 8.40 -12.33 -14.93
C THR A 182 7.12 -13.00 -15.41
N LYS A 183 6.97 -13.14 -16.72
CA LYS A 183 6.18 -14.21 -17.32
C LYS A 183 7.10 -15.40 -17.54
#